data_AF-A0A9D4BG11-F1
#
_entry.id   AF-A0A9D4BG11-F1
#
_cell.length_a   1.000
_cell.length_b   1.000
_cell.length_c   1.000
_cell.angle_alpha   90.00
_cell.angle_beta   90.00
_cell.angle_gamma   90.00
#
_symmetry.space_group_name_H-M   'P 1'
#
loop_
_entity.id
_entity.type
_entity.pdbx_description
1 polymer ?
#
loop_
_entity_poly.entity_id
_entity_poly.type
_entity_poly.pdbx_seq_one_letter_code
_entity_poly.pdbx_strand_id
1 'polypeptide(L)'
;MQGLGKHENTFPNKVVVVVVVVVVVVVVVVVVVVVVVVVVVVVEVGVVVVVVVVVVVVVVVVVVVVVVVVVVVVVVVVVVVVAVVVVVVDVVDVVVDDDDDDVVVVVVVVVVVVVAVEVVVVVVVVVVVVVVVVVVVVVVVVVVVVVVVEVVVVVVVVVVVEVVVVVVVVVVVVVVVVVVVVVVVVVVVVVVVEVVDDDDDDVVVVVVVVVVVVVVVVVVVVVAAVVVVVVVVVVVVVVVVVVVVVVVVVVVVVVVVVVVVSSSSIVVVVVVVVVVVVVVVVVVVVVVVIVVVIVVVVVVIR
;
A
#
# COMPACT_ATOMS: atom_id res chain seq x y z
N MET A 1 53.86 -12.36 -53.90
CA MET A 1 53.25 -13.65 -54.30
C MET A 1 52.12 -13.93 -53.34
N GLN A 2 50.90 -13.82 -53.86
CA GLN A 2 49.73 -14.51 -53.35
C GLN A 2 50.13 -15.96 -53.08
N GLY A 3 50.01 -16.44 -51.84
CA GLY A 3 50.41 -17.79 -51.51
C GLY A 3 49.92 -18.17 -50.12
N LEU A 4 48.88 -19.00 -50.09
CA LEU A 4 48.18 -19.58 -48.92
C LEU A 4 47.10 -18.63 -48.36
N GLY A 5 45.86 -18.63 -48.85
CA GLY A 5 45.05 -19.82 -49.12
C GLY A 5 44.07 -20.03 -47.96
N LYS A 6 42.79 -19.77 -48.22
CA LYS A 6 41.65 -20.36 -47.50
C LYS A 6 41.52 -20.03 -46.01
N HIS A 7 41.22 -18.77 -45.69
CA HIS A 7 40.15 -18.42 -44.74
C HIS A 7 39.14 -17.51 -45.46
N GLU A 8 38.49 -18.08 -46.48
CA GLU A 8 37.28 -17.53 -47.11
C GLU A 8 36.27 -17.06 -46.05
N ASN A 9 35.77 -15.83 -46.19
CA ASN A 9 34.44 -15.40 -45.74
C ASN A 9 34.00 -15.75 -44.30
N THR A 10 34.90 -15.71 -43.32
CA THR A 10 34.47 -15.67 -41.91
C THR A 10 34.31 -14.26 -41.37
N PHE A 11 34.77 -13.18 -42.03
CA PHE A 11 34.64 -11.83 -41.48
C PHE A 11 33.21 -11.27 -41.45
N PRO A 12 32.39 -11.40 -42.53
CA PRO A 12 30.98 -11.02 -42.46
C PRO A 12 30.21 -11.90 -41.48
N ASN A 13 30.48 -13.21 -41.50
CA ASN A 13 29.84 -14.17 -40.61
C ASN A 13 30.23 -13.97 -39.13
N LYS A 14 31.45 -13.53 -38.82
CA LYS A 14 31.88 -13.20 -37.44
C LYS A 14 31.18 -11.94 -36.93
N VAL A 15 31.06 -10.89 -37.73
CA VAL A 15 30.33 -9.67 -37.35
C VAL A 15 28.85 -9.98 -37.13
N VAL A 16 28.22 -10.74 -38.05
CA VAL A 16 26.82 -11.18 -37.89
C VAL A 16 26.65 -12.05 -36.65
N VAL A 17 27.56 -13.00 -36.37
CA VAL A 17 27.49 -13.82 -35.15
C VAL A 17 27.63 -12.98 -33.89
N VAL A 18 28.54 -12.00 -33.85
CA VAL A 18 28.68 -11.09 -32.71
C VAL A 18 27.42 -10.26 -32.50
N VAL A 19 26.86 -9.67 -33.57
CA VAL A 19 25.61 -8.90 -33.49
C VAL A 19 24.46 -9.78 -33.03
N VAL A 20 24.32 -11.01 -33.56
CA VAL A 20 23.28 -11.96 -33.15
C VAL A 20 23.45 -12.37 -31.68
N VAL A 21 24.67 -12.65 -31.22
CA VAL A 21 24.93 -12.96 -29.80
C VAL A 21 24.58 -11.78 -28.91
N VAL A 22 24.99 -10.55 -29.28
CA VAL A 22 24.65 -9.32 -28.55
C VAL A 22 23.13 -9.11 -28.48
N VAL A 23 22.42 -9.29 -29.60
CA VAL A 23 20.95 -9.17 -29.63
C VAL A 23 20.30 -10.26 -28.77
N VAL A 24 20.77 -11.52 -28.86
CA VAL A 24 20.23 -12.61 -28.04
C VAL A 24 20.48 -12.36 -26.55
N VAL A 25 21.67 -11.91 -26.14
CA VAL A 25 21.91 -11.60 -24.72
C VAL A 25 21.06 -10.43 -24.24
N VAL A 26 20.85 -9.39 -25.06
CA VAL A 26 19.95 -8.28 -24.72
C VAL A 26 18.51 -8.78 -24.55
N VAL A 27 18.02 -9.61 -25.48
CA VAL A 27 16.68 -10.20 -25.40
C VAL A 27 16.54 -11.07 -24.14
N VAL A 28 17.53 -11.92 -23.84
CA VAL A 28 17.53 -12.75 -22.62
C VAL A 28 17.51 -11.88 -21.37
N VAL A 29 18.33 -10.83 -21.31
CA VAL A 29 18.36 -9.90 -20.18
C VAL A 29 17.01 -9.19 -20.00
N VAL A 30 16.41 -8.70 -21.08
CA VAL A 30 15.07 -8.09 -21.06
C VAL A 30 14.02 -9.08 -20.56
N VAL A 31 14.03 -10.32 -21.07
CA VAL A 31 13.10 -11.37 -20.64
C VAL A 31 13.29 -11.68 -19.15
N VAL A 32 14.52 -11.81 -18.67
CA VAL A 32 14.82 -12.04 -17.24
C VAL A 32 14.28 -10.89 -16.39
N VAL A 33 14.54 -9.65 -16.77
CA VAL A 33 14.04 -8.46 -16.06
C VAL A 33 12.51 -8.46 -16.02
N VAL A 34 11.85 -8.73 -17.16
CA VAL A 34 10.38 -8.81 -17.23
C VAL A 34 9.85 -9.92 -16.33
N VAL A 35 10.45 -11.11 -16.34
CA VAL A 35 10.06 -12.21 -15.45
C VAL A 35 10.23 -11.84 -13.99
N VAL A 36 11.33 -11.18 -13.61
CA VAL A 36 11.56 -10.71 -12.23
C VAL A 36 10.48 -9.71 -11.81
N VAL A 37 10.18 -8.72 -12.67
CA VAL A 37 9.12 -7.74 -12.40
C VAL A 37 7.76 -8.43 -12.23
N VAL A 38 7.42 -9.37 -13.11
CA VAL A 38 6.15 -10.12 -13.03
C VAL A 38 6.08 -10.94 -11.73
N VAL A 39 7.16 -11.62 -11.35
CA VAL A 39 7.21 -12.38 -10.09
C VAL A 39 7.01 -11.47 -8.89
N VAL A 40 7.69 -10.32 -8.85
CA VAL A 40 7.56 -9.33 -7.77
C VAL A 40 6.11 -8.85 -7.67
N VAL A 41 5.49 -8.45 -8.79
CA VAL A 41 4.08 -8.02 -8.82
C VAL A 41 3.12 -9.12 -8.36
N VAL A 42 3.32 -10.37 -8.78
CA VAL A 42 2.47 -11.49 -8.34
C VAL A 42 2.60 -11.74 -6.84
N VAL A 43 3.81 -11.67 -6.29
CA VAL A 43 4.05 -11.80 -4.85
C VAL A 43 3.38 -10.66 -4.08
N GLU A 44 3.53 -9.42 -4.53
CA GLU A 44 2.92 -8.24 -3.92
C GLU A 44 1.40 -8.36 -3.87
N VAL A 45 0.77 -8.68 -5.01
CA VAL A 45 -0.68 -8.88 -5.09
C VAL A 45 -1.11 -10.02 -4.18
N GLY A 46 -0.36 -11.13 -4.13
CA GLY A 46 -0.63 -12.24 -3.23
C GLY A 46 -0.62 -11.83 -1.76
N VAL A 47 0.38 -11.05 -1.33
CA VAL A 47 0.49 -10.56 0.05
C VAL A 47 -0.65 -9.61 0.39
N VAL A 48 -1.00 -8.67 -0.51
CA VAL A 48 -2.14 -7.75 -0.30
C VAL A 48 -3.44 -8.52 -0.11
N VAL A 49 -3.70 -9.54 -0.94
CA VAL A 49 -4.90 -10.38 -0.83
C VAL A 49 -4.92 -11.14 0.49
N VAL A 50 -3.80 -11.74 0.91
CA VAL A 50 -3.70 -12.46 2.19
C VAL A 50 -3.98 -11.52 3.36
N VAL A 51 -3.37 -10.33 3.37
CA VAL A 51 -3.58 -9.34 4.44
C VAL A 51 -5.05 -8.91 4.50
N VAL A 52 -5.67 -8.59 3.35
CA VAL A 52 -7.10 -8.22 3.30
C VAL A 52 -7.98 -9.36 3.83
N VAL A 53 -7.71 -10.61 3.45
CA VAL A 53 -8.46 -11.77 3.97
C VAL A 53 -8.30 -11.89 5.48
N VAL A 54 -7.08 -11.73 6.02
CA VAL A 54 -6.84 -11.74 7.47
C VAL A 54 -7.61 -10.62 8.16
N VAL A 55 -7.60 -9.39 7.63
CA VAL A 55 -8.37 -8.26 8.17
C VAL A 55 -9.86 -8.59 8.20
N VAL A 56 -10.40 -9.12 7.10
CA VAL A 56 -11.83 -9.49 7.03
C VAL A 56 -12.16 -10.56 8.08
N VAL A 57 -11.33 -11.60 8.20
CA VAL A 57 -11.52 -12.67 9.20
C VAL A 57 -11.50 -12.12 10.61
N VAL A 58 -10.55 -11.26 10.98
CA VAL A 58 -10.51 -10.69 12.34
C VAL A 58 -11.71 -9.80 12.62
N VAL A 59 -12.18 -9.02 11.65
CA VAL A 59 -13.38 -8.18 11.79
C VAL A 59 -14.62 -9.06 12.01
N VAL A 60 -14.76 -10.15 11.24
CA VAL A 60 -15.87 -11.10 11.40
C VAL A 60 -15.85 -11.74 12.80
N VAL A 61 -14.68 -12.18 13.27
CA VAL A 61 -14.52 -12.76 14.62
C VAL A 61 -14.92 -11.76 15.70
N VAL A 62 -14.45 -10.51 15.60
CA VAL A 62 -14.79 -9.44 16.53
C VAL A 62 -16.30 -9.21 16.58
N VAL A 63 -16.95 -9.10 15.42
CA VAL A 63 -18.41 -8.89 15.33
C VAL A 63 -19.16 -10.05 15.98
N VAL A 64 -18.74 -11.30 15.72
CA VAL A 64 -19.34 -12.48 16.36
C VAL A 64 -19.20 -12.42 17.88
N VAL A 65 -18.02 -12.07 18.40
CA VAL A 65 -17.78 -11.95 19.86
C VAL A 65 -18.68 -10.88 20.48
N VAL A 66 -18.79 -9.70 19.85
CA VAL A 66 -19.68 -8.63 20.34
C VAL A 66 -21.13 -9.10 20.37
N VAL A 67 -21.61 -9.75 19.32
CA VAL A 67 -22.98 -10.30 19.26
C VAL A 67 -23.21 -11.32 20.37
N VAL A 68 -22.27 -12.24 20.60
CA VAL A 68 -22.37 -13.22 21.69
C VAL A 68 -22.44 -12.54 23.05
N VAL A 69 -21.58 -11.56 23.31
CA VAL A 69 -21.60 -10.79 24.57
C VAL A 69 -22.94 -10.10 24.77
N VAL A 70 -23.46 -9.41 23.74
CA VAL A 70 -24.77 -8.74 23.82
C VAL A 70 -25.89 -9.73 24.11
N VAL A 71 -25.90 -10.89 23.44
CA VAL A 71 -26.91 -11.94 23.69
C VAL A 71 -26.82 -12.45 25.12
N VAL A 72 -25.62 -12.73 25.65
CA VAL A 72 -25.42 -13.19 27.04
C VAL A 72 -25.93 -12.15 28.02
N VAL A 73 -25.64 -10.86 27.80
CA VAL A 73 -26.10 -9.77 28.65
C VAL A 73 -27.63 -9.67 28.65
N VAL A 74 -28.25 -9.73 27.48
CA VAL A 74 -29.72 -9.69 27.36
C VAL A 74 -30.36 -10.87 28.11
N VAL A 75 -29.81 -12.08 27.95
CA VAL A 75 -30.29 -13.27 28.67
C VAL A 75 -30.17 -13.08 30.19
N VAL A 76 -29.04 -12.57 30.69
CA VAL A 76 -28.84 -12.31 32.12
C VAL A 76 -29.85 -11.28 32.65
N VAL A 77 -30.05 -10.17 31.93
CA VAL A 77 -31.03 -9.15 32.33
C VAL A 77 -32.45 -9.73 32.37
N VAL A 78 -32.84 -10.51 31.35
CA VAL A 78 -34.17 -11.15 31.31
C VAL A 78 -34.35 -12.11 32.48
N VAL A 79 -33.36 -12.93 32.80
CA VAL A 79 -33.43 -13.87 33.94
C VAL A 79 -33.57 -13.12 35.27
N VAL A 80 -32.82 -12.03 35.48
CA VAL A 80 -32.91 -11.21 36.69
C VAL A 80 -34.28 -10.56 36.81
N VAL A 81 -34.80 -9.95 35.74
CA VAL A 81 -36.12 -9.30 35.74
C VAL A 81 -37.24 -10.31 36.01
N VAL A 82 -37.21 -11.49 35.38
CA VAL A 82 -38.21 -12.54 35.63
C VAL A 82 -38.16 -13.01 37.08
N ALA A 83 -36.97 -13.22 37.65
CA ALA A 83 -36.83 -13.61 39.04
C ALA A 83 -37.40 -12.56 40.01
N VAL A 84 -37.17 -11.27 39.76
CA VAL A 84 -37.72 -10.17 40.59
C VAL A 84 -39.24 -10.12 40.49
N VAL A 85 -39.80 -10.21 39.28
CA VAL A 85 -41.26 -10.19 39.09
C VAL A 85 -41.94 -11.32 39.86
N VAL A 86 -41.37 -12.54 39.83
CA VAL A 86 -41.89 -13.68 40.62
C VAL A 86 -41.87 -13.37 42.12
N VAL A 87 -40.75 -12.86 42.65
CA VAL A 87 -40.64 -12.50 44.08
C VAL A 87 -41.64 -11.41 44.48
N VAL A 88 -41.87 -10.40 43.64
CA VAL A 88 -42.83 -9.33 43.94
C VAL A 88 -44.26 -9.86 43.94
N VAL A 89 -44.63 -10.71 42.99
CA VAL A 89 -45.96 -11.33 42.94
C VAL A 89 -46.19 -12.19 44.18
N ASP A 90 -45.22 -13.01 44.56
CA ASP A 90 -45.29 -13.84 45.78
C ASP A 90 -45.50 -12.98 47.03
N VAL A 91 -44.84 -11.82 47.13
CA VAL A 91 -45.01 -10.90 48.27
C VAL A 91 -46.40 -10.27 48.25
N VAL A 92 -46.90 -9.80 47.09
CA VAL A 92 -48.21 -9.14 46.96
C VAL A 92 -49.34 -10.09 47.34
N ASP A 93 -49.29 -11.35 46.91
CA ASP A 93 -50.31 -12.35 47.24
C ASP A 93 -50.43 -12.54 48.76
N VAL A 94 -49.31 -12.54 49.50
CA VAL A 94 -49.31 -12.63 50.97
C VAL A 94 -49.96 -11.40 51.64
N VAL A 95 -49.83 -10.20 51.07
CA VAL A 95 -50.37 -8.96 51.69
C VAL A 95 -51.87 -8.85 51.56
N VAL A 96 -52.42 -9.33 50.44
CA VAL A 96 -53.84 -9.16 50.13
C VAL A 96 -54.71 -10.14 50.94
N ASP A 97 -54.11 -11.22 51.45
CA ASP A 97 -54.81 -12.24 52.23
C ASP A 97 -54.84 -11.98 53.77
N ASP A 98 -54.02 -11.05 54.29
CA ASP A 98 -53.97 -10.69 55.73
C ASP A 98 -54.28 -9.19 55.96
N ASP A 99 -55.46 -8.86 56.51
CA ASP A 99 -56.02 -7.49 56.64
C ASP A 99 -55.44 -6.63 57.78
N ASP A 100 -54.39 -7.09 58.47
CA ASP A 100 -53.86 -6.45 59.68
C ASP A 100 -52.75 -5.41 59.36
N ASP A 101 -52.89 -4.20 59.91
CA ASP A 101 -52.04 -3.02 59.66
C ASP A 101 -50.52 -3.25 59.82
N ASP A 102 -50.13 -4.25 60.61
CA ASP A 102 -48.75 -4.63 60.89
C ASP A 102 -48.05 -5.31 59.69
N VAL A 103 -48.81 -5.90 58.76
CA VAL A 103 -48.27 -6.57 57.55
C VAL A 103 -47.76 -5.55 56.53
N VAL A 104 -48.43 -4.41 56.40
CA VAL A 104 -48.07 -3.33 55.46
C VAL A 104 -46.64 -2.83 55.70
N VAL A 105 -46.22 -2.72 56.97
CA VAL A 105 -44.86 -2.26 57.32
C VAL A 105 -43.79 -3.27 56.90
N VAL A 106 -44.05 -4.57 57.10
CA VAL A 106 -43.11 -5.64 56.71
C VAL A 106 -42.98 -5.71 55.20
N VAL A 107 -44.09 -5.60 54.47
CA VAL A 107 -44.13 -5.60 53.00
C VAL A 107 -43.35 -4.43 52.42
N VAL A 108 -43.56 -3.22 52.95
CA VAL A 108 -42.82 -2.04 52.49
C VAL A 108 -41.32 -2.23 52.69
N VAL A 109 -40.89 -2.82 53.81
CA VAL A 109 -39.47 -3.12 54.07
C VAL A 109 -38.95 -4.18 53.10
N VAL A 110 -39.68 -5.28 52.87
CA VAL A 110 -39.29 -6.33 51.92
C VAL A 110 -39.19 -5.78 50.50
N VAL A 111 -40.18 -5.01 50.03
CA VAL A 111 -40.16 -4.37 48.71
C VAL A 111 -38.98 -3.41 48.57
N VAL A 112 -38.70 -2.58 49.59
CA VAL A 112 -37.54 -1.67 49.58
C VAL A 112 -36.22 -2.46 49.52
N VAL A 113 -36.11 -3.57 50.25
CA VAL A 113 -34.92 -4.43 50.22
C VAL A 113 -34.76 -5.13 48.87
N VAL A 114 -35.83 -5.68 48.30
CA VAL A 114 -35.82 -6.34 46.98
C VAL A 114 -35.45 -5.33 45.89
N VAL A 115 -36.05 -4.14 45.89
CA VAL A 115 -35.72 -3.06 44.95
C VAL A 115 -34.27 -2.60 45.14
N ALA A 116 -33.78 -2.48 46.38
CA ALA A 116 -32.39 -2.12 46.64
C ALA A 116 -31.41 -3.19 46.11
N VAL A 117 -31.70 -4.47 46.32
CA VAL A 117 -30.89 -5.59 45.81
C VAL A 117 -30.93 -5.64 44.28
N GLU A 118 -32.10 -5.46 43.67
CA GLU A 118 -32.26 -5.41 42.21
C GLU A 118 -31.42 -4.29 41.60
N VAL A 119 -31.49 -3.07 42.15
CA VAL A 119 -30.69 -1.94 41.68
C VAL A 119 -29.19 -2.26 41.77
N VAL A 120 -28.73 -2.90 42.84
CA VAL A 120 -27.33 -3.33 42.98
C VAL A 120 -26.96 -4.38 41.92
N VAL A 121 -27.80 -5.37 41.67
CA VAL A 121 -27.54 -6.42 40.65
C VAL A 121 -27.51 -5.82 39.24
N VAL A 122 -28.46 -4.95 38.89
CA VAL A 122 -28.49 -4.27 37.59
C VAL A 122 -27.26 -3.39 37.42
N VAL A 123 -26.86 -2.63 38.44
CA VAL A 123 -25.64 -1.82 38.40
C VAL A 123 -24.41 -2.70 38.20
N VAL A 124 -24.28 -3.82 38.92
CA VAL A 124 -23.16 -4.76 38.76
C VAL A 124 -23.14 -5.37 37.34
N VAL A 125 -24.27 -5.81 36.82
CA VAL A 125 -24.37 -6.34 35.44
C VAL A 125 -23.98 -5.27 34.43
N VAL A 126 -24.54 -4.06 34.53
CA VAL A 126 -24.19 -2.93 33.65
C VAL A 126 -22.70 -2.60 33.72
N VAL A 127 -22.11 -2.56 34.92
CA VAL A 127 -20.67 -2.33 35.08
C VAL A 127 -19.86 -3.45 34.42
N VAL A 128 -20.22 -4.72 34.63
CA VAL A 128 -19.56 -5.87 33.98
C VAL A 128 -19.69 -5.78 32.46
N VAL A 129 -20.87 -5.44 31.93
CA VAL A 129 -21.09 -5.25 30.49
C VAL A 129 -20.21 -4.14 29.94
N VAL A 130 -20.20 -2.98 30.60
CA VAL A 130 -19.37 -1.82 30.20
C VAL A 130 -17.90 -2.20 30.22
N VAL A 131 -17.43 -2.92 31.25
CA VAL A 131 -16.04 -3.39 31.33
C VAL A 131 -15.74 -4.38 30.20
N VAL A 132 -16.61 -5.35 29.92
CA VAL A 132 -16.42 -6.29 28.81
C VAL A 132 -16.42 -5.57 27.45
N VAL A 133 -17.33 -4.63 27.23
CA VAL A 133 -17.38 -3.83 26.00
C VAL A 133 -16.10 -2.99 25.85
N VAL A 134 -15.63 -2.33 26.92
CA VAL A 134 -14.38 -1.58 26.91
C VAL A 134 -13.20 -2.50 26.60
N VAL A 135 -13.12 -3.68 27.23
CA VAL A 135 -12.06 -4.67 26.97
C VAL A 135 -12.11 -5.13 25.51
N VAL A 136 -13.28 -5.46 24.98
CA VAL A 136 -13.45 -5.84 23.57
C VAL A 136 -13.02 -4.70 22.65
N VAL A 137 -13.47 -3.47 22.90
CA VAL A 137 -13.06 -2.29 22.11
C VAL A 137 -11.55 -2.10 22.15
N VAL A 138 -10.91 -2.21 23.32
CA VAL A 138 -9.45 -2.11 23.44
C VAL A 138 -8.75 -3.22 22.66
N VAL A 139 -9.20 -4.48 22.76
CA VAL A 139 -8.66 -5.60 21.99
C VAL A 139 -8.80 -5.36 20.49
N VAL A 140 -9.96 -4.88 20.04
CA VAL A 140 -10.22 -4.54 18.64
C VAL A 140 -9.30 -3.43 18.16
N VAL A 141 -9.14 -2.36 18.95
CA VAL A 141 -8.23 -1.25 18.63
C VAL A 141 -6.80 -1.76 18.55
N VAL A 142 -6.34 -2.61 19.46
CA VAL A 142 -5.00 -3.20 19.41
C VAL A 142 -4.83 -4.07 18.17
N VAL A 143 -5.80 -4.93 17.84
CA VAL A 143 -5.76 -5.76 16.61
C VAL A 143 -5.71 -4.87 15.37
N VAL A 144 -6.55 -3.83 15.30
CA VAL A 144 -6.54 -2.88 14.18
C VAL A 144 -5.20 -2.17 14.09
N VAL A 145 -4.63 -1.70 15.21
CA VAL A 145 -3.30 -1.06 15.25
C VAL A 145 -2.20 -2.02 14.75
N VAL A 146 -2.21 -3.27 15.20
CA VAL A 146 -1.25 -4.28 14.75
C VAL A 146 -1.39 -4.53 13.25
N VAL A 147 -2.61 -4.68 12.75
CA VAL A 147 -2.91 -4.87 11.32
C VAL A 147 -2.47 -3.67 10.49
N VAL A 148 -2.76 -2.43 10.90
CA VAL A 148 -2.33 -1.25 10.14
C VAL A 148 -0.82 -1.11 10.15
N VAL A 149 -0.14 -1.42 11.26
CA VAL A 149 1.33 -1.44 11.31
C VAL A 149 1.88 -2.51 10.37
N GLU A 150 1.31 -3.72 10.38
CA GLU A 150 1.69 -4.80 9.47
C GLU A 150 1.51 -4.38 8.00
N VAL A 151 0.35 -3.82 7.65
CA VAL A 151 0.07 -3.29 6.31
C VAL A 151 1.10 -2.22 5.91
N VAL A 152 1.39 -1.27 6.79
CA VAL A 152 2.38 -0.20 6.51
C VAL A 152 3.77 -0.80 6.31
N VAL A 153 4.19 -1.76 7.14
CA VAL A 153 5.48 -2.44 7.00
C VAL A 153 5.54 -3.19 5.66
N VAL A 154 4.51 -3.95 5.31
CA VAL A 154 4.42 -4.65 4.02
C VAL A 154 4.51 -3.66 2.87
N VAL A 155 3.73 -2.58 2.89
CA VAL A 155 3.74 -1.54 1.85
C VAL A 155 5.11 -0.91 1.73
N VAL A 156 5.77 -0.57 2.83
CA VAL A 156 7.13 0.00 2.80
C VAL A 156 8.13 -0.99 2.21
N VAL A 157 8.09 -2.26 2.61
CA VAL A 157 8.96 -3.31 2.06
C VAL A 157 8.73 -3.46 0.55
N VAL A 158 7.47 -3.51 0.13
CA VAL A 158 7.08 -3.58 -1.28
C VAL A 158 7.62 -2.39 -2.06
N VAL A 159 7.40 -1.16 -1.58
CA VAL A 159 7.92 0.05 -2.22
C VAL A 159 9.44 0.03 -2.31
N VAL A 160 10.15 -0.43 -1.29
CA VAL A 160 11.61 -0.56 -1.33
C VAL A 160 12.04 -1.58 -2.38
N VAL A 161 11.39 -2.74 -2.44
CA VAL A 161 11.66 -3.77 -3.46
C VAL A 161 11.38 -3.23 -4.85
N GLU A 162 10.25 -2.56 -5.05
CA GLU A 162 9.88 -1.93 -6.32
C GLU A 162 10.95 -0.93 -6.76
N VAL A 163 11.36 -0.01 -5.88
CA VAL A 163 12.42 0.97 -6.18
C VAL A 163 13.73 0.27 -6.54
N VAL A 164 14.12 -0.78 -5.81
CA VAL A 164 15.35 -1.54 -6.12
C VAL A 164 15.23 -2.20 -7.50
N VAL A 165 14.10 -2.85 -7.81
CA VAL A 165 13.86 -3.48 -9.10
C VAL A 165 13.91 -2.43 -10.22
N VAL A 166 13.25 -1.29 -10.03
CA VAL A 166 13.25 -0.17 -11.00
C VAL A 166 14.66 0.36 -11.22
N VAL A 167 15.45 0.58 -10.16
CA VAL A 167 16.86 1.00 -10.31
C VAL A 167 17.65 -0.05 -11.08
N VAL A 168 17.50 -1.34 -10.76
CA VAL A 168 18.17 -2.43 -11.48
C VAL A 168 17.77 -2.43 -12.96
N VAL A 169 16.48 -2.28 -13.29
CA VAL A 169 15.99 -2.17 -14.67
C VAL A 169 16.62 -0.98 -15.38
N VAL A 170 16.64 0.19 -14.77
CA VAL A 170 17.23 1.41 -15.35
C VAL A 170 18.73 1.21 -15.60
N VAL A 171 19.46 0.66 -14.64
CA VAL A 171 20.90 0.36 -14.81
C VAL A 171 21.11 -0.62 -15.95
N VAL A 172 20.32 -1.69 -16.03
CA VAL A 172 20.39 -2.67 -17.12
C VAL A 172 20.10 -2.01 -18.47
N VAL A 173 19.05 -1.18 -18.57
CA VAL A 173 18.71 -0.45 -19.80
C VAL A 173 19.84 0.50 -20.20
N VAL A 174 20.41 1.25 -19.26
CA VAL A 174 21.55 2.14 -19.52
C VAL A 174 22.76 1.34 -20.02
N VAL A 175 23.08 0.22 -19.39
CA VAL A 175 24.18 -0.66 -19.82
C VAL A 175 23.93 -1.19 -21.23
N VAL A 176 22.72 -1.68 -21.51
CA VAL A 176 22.33 -2.14 -22.86
C VAL A 176 22.46 -1.02 -23.88
N VAL A 177 21.96 0.17 -23.57
CA VAL A 177 22.07 1.35 -24.44
C VAL A 177 23.53 1.71 -24.71
N VAL A 178 24.38 1.75 -23.69
CA VAL A 178 25.82 2.01 -23.85
C VAL A 178 26.47 0.94 -24.73
N VAL A 179 26.16 -0.34 -24.50
CA VAL A 179 26.67 -1.45 -25.32
C VAL A 179 26.23 -1.30 -26.78
N VAL A 180 24.96 -0.98 -27.03
CA VAL A 180 24.43 -0.75 -28.39
C VAL A 180 25.13 0.43 -29.05
N VAL A 181 25.28 1.56 -28.35
CA VAL A 181 25.98 2.75 -28.88
C VAL A 181 27.44 2.41 -29.20
N VAL A 182 28.14 1.70 -28.32
CA VAL A 182 29.52 1.26 -28.57
C VAL A 182 29.60 0.36 -29.80
N VAL A 183 28.69 -0.63 -29.93
CA VAL A 183 28.65 -1.52 -31.09
C VAL A 183 28.37 -0.72 -32.37
N VAL A 184 27.41 0.21 -32.36
CA VAL A 184 27.10 1.07 -33.51
C VAL A 184 28.31 1.93 -33.89
N VAL A 185 28.97 2.57 -32.92
CA VAL A 185 30.18 3.37 -33.17
C VAL A 185 31.29 2.52 -33.77
N VAL A 186 31.54 1.33 -33.23
CA VAL A 186 32.55 0.40 -33.78
C VAL A 186 32.22 0.02 -35.21
N VAL A 187 30.96 -0.33 -35.51
CA VAL A 187 30.51 -0.66 -36.87
C VAL A 187 30.70 0.53 -37.81
N VAL A 188 30.34 1.73 -37.38
CA VAL A 188 30.49 2.96 -38.19
C VAL A 188 31.95 3.28 -38.46
N VAL A 189 32.82 3.17 -37.46
CA VAL A 189 34.26 3.38 -37.65
C VAL A 189 34.83 2.38 -38.64
N VAL A 190 34.44 1.10 -38.54
CA VAL A 190 34.86 0.08 -39.51
C VAL A 190 34.40 0.44 -40.91
N VAL A 191 33.12 0.82 -41.09
CA VAL A 191 32.59 1.24 -42.40
C VAL A 191 33.27 2.49 -42.94
N VAL A 192 33.55 3.50 -42.10
CA VAL A 192 34.22 4.73 -42.52
C VAL A 192 35.66 4.45 -42.98
N VAL A 193 36.40 3.61 -42.26
CA VAL A 193 37.76 3.23 -42.67
C VAL A 193 37.74 2.49 -44.01
N GLU A 194 36.77 1.58 -44.20
CA GLU A 194 36.62 0.87 -45.48
C GLU A 194 36.34 1.83 -46.66
N VAL A 195 35.59 2.92 -46.44
CA VAL A 195 35.19 3.85 -47.51
C VAL A 195 36.26 4.92 -47.80
N VAL A 196 37.06 5.33 -46.82
CA VAL A 196 38.13 6.34 -47.01
C VAL A 196 39.25 5.84 -47.94
N ASP A 197 39.42 4.52 -48.05
CA ASP A 197 40.45 3.92 -48.91
C ASP A 197 40.08 3.98 -50.43
N ASP A 198 38.85 4.39 -50.78
CA ASP A 198 38.37 4.54 -52.16
C ASP A 198 38.20 6.05 -52.49
N ASP A 199 39.24 6.74 -53.01
CA ASP A 199 39.36 8.21 -53.18
C ASP A 199 38.34 8.95 -54.12
N ASP A 200 37.13 8.45 -54.33
CA ASP A 200 36.13 9.01 -55.26
C ASP A 200 35.07 9.90 -54.56
N ASP A 201 34.63 10.99 -55.19
CA ASP A 201 33.74 12.04 -54.62
C ASP A 201 32.37 11.53 -54.07
N ASP A 202 32.02 10.27 -54.32
CA ASP A 202 30.83 9.58 -53.76
C ASP A 202 31.00 9.20 -52.27
N VAL A 203 32.23 9.13 -51.77
CA VAL A 203 32.56 8.86 -50.35
C VAL A 203 31.92 9.88 -49.41
N VAL A 204 31.95 11.17 -49.79
CA VAL A 204 31.44 12.26 -48.95
C VAL A 204 29.94 12.10 -48.69
N VAL A 205 29.17 11.67 -49.70
CA VAL A 205 27.71 11.50 -49.56
C VAL A 205 27.39 10.31 -48.65
N VAL A 206 28.09 9.17 -48.81
CA VAL A 206 27.88 7.98 -47.98
C VAL A 206 28.25 8.26 -46.52
N VAL A 207 29.37 8.93 -46.28
CA VAL A 207 29.79 9.32 -44.92
C VAL A 207 28.76 10.26 -44.29
N VAL A 208 28.26 11.25 -45.03
CA VAL A 208 27.21 12.16 -44.52
C VAL A 208 25.92 11.39 -44.20
N VAL A 209 25.48 10.47 -45.06
CA VAL A 209 24.28 9.65 -44.81
C VAL A 209 24.47 8.74 -43.61
N VAL A 210 25.61 8.06 -43.47
CA VAL A 210 25.92 7.21 -42.32
C VAL A 210 25.98 8.04 -41.04
N VAL A 211 26.65 9.20 -41.07
CA VAL A 211 26.71 10.11 -39.92
C VAL A 211 25.31 10.59 -39.55
N VAL A 212 24.47 10.96 -40.52
CA VAL A 212 23.07 11.36 -40.27
C VAL A 212 22.27 10.21 -39.66
N VAL A 213 22.38 8.99 -40.19
CA VAL A 213 21.68 7.80 -39.64
C VAL A 213 22.15 7.50 -38.21
N VAL A 214 23.45 7.58 -37.94
CA VAL A 214 24.01 7.37 -36.59
C VAL A 214 23.54 8.46 -35.64
N VAL A 215 23.57 9.72 -36.05
CA VAL A 215 23.05 10.84 -35.26
C VAL A 215 21.56 10.63 -34.98
N VAL A 216 20.76 10.22 -35.96
CA VAL A 216 19.33 9.93 -35.78
C VAL A 216 19.13 8.77 -34.80
N VAL A 217 19.88 7.67 -34.93
CA VAL A 217 19.80 6.52 -34.00
C VAL A 217 20.19 6.94 -32.58
N VAL A 218 21.26 7.72 -32.43
CA VAL A 218 21.70 8.26 -31.12
C VAL A 218 20.63 9.17 -30.53
N VAL A 219 20.04 10.07 -31.32
CA VAL A 219 18.94 10.94 -30.88
C VAL A 219 17.73 10.12 -30.44
N VAL A 220 17.32 9.10 -31.20
CA VAL A 220 16.19 8.22 -30.84
C VAL A 220 16.48 7.47 -29.53
N VAL A 221 17.69 6.96 -29.36
CA VAL A 221 18.12 6.26 -28.13
C VAL A 221 18.14 7.21 -26.93
N VAL A 222 18.62 8.45 -27.10
CA VAL A 222 18.62 9.49 -26.05
C VAL A 222 17.19 9.89 -25.69
N VAL A 223 16.33 10.15 -26.67
CA VAL A 223 14.91 10.49 -26.43
C VAL A 223 14.19 9.33 -25.72
N ALA A 224 14.40 8.09 -26.16
CA ALA A 224 13.84 6.92 -25.51
C ALA A 224 14.31 6.78 -24.05
N ALA A 225 15.61 6.97 -23.80
CA ALA A 225 16.16 6.96 -22.44
C ALA A 225 15.57 8.07 -21.56
N VAL A 226 15.44 9.30 -22.08
CA VAL A 226 14.82 10.42 -21.39
C VAL A 226 13.35 10.11 -21.05
N VAL A 227 12.59 9.52 -21.97
CA VAL A 227 11.20 9.11 -21.73
C VAL A 227 11.13 8.04 -20.62
N VAL A 228 12.00 7.03 -20.65
CA VAL A 228 12.05 6.00 -19.59
C VAL A 228 12.37 6.62 -18.24
N VAL A 229 13.36 7.52 -18.17
CA VAL A 229 13.71 8.23 -16.92
C VAL A 229 12.55 9.07 -16.42
N VAL A 230 11.87 9.81 -17.30
CA VAL A 230 10.68 10.59 -16.96
C VAL A 230 9.57 9.71 -16.40
N VAL A 231 9.26 8.58 -17.06
CA VAL A 231 8.24 7.64 -16.61
C VAL A 231 8.60 7.09 -15.23
N VAL A 232 9.86 6.68 -15.02
CA VAL A 232 10.34 6.21 -13.72
C VAL A 232 10.20 7.28 -12.64
N VAL A 233 10.60 8.52 -12.92
CA VAL A 233 10.46 9.65 -11.97
C VAL A 233 8.99 9.89 -11.63
N VAL A 234 8.09 9.85 -12.61
CA VAL A 234 6.65 10.00 -12.37
C VAL A 234 6.12 8.86 -11.49
N VAL A 235 6.47 7.61 -11.79
CA VAL A 235 6.07 6.44 -10.98
C VAL A 235 6.56 6.59 -9.54
N VAL A 236 7.83 6.90 -9.34
CA VAL A 236 8.41 7.12 -8.00
C VAL A 236 7.69 8.25 -7.26
N VAL A 237 7.40 9.38 -7.93
CA VAL A 237 6.66 10.50 -7.33
C VAL A 237 5.26 10.05 -6.91
N VAL A 238 4.55 9.31 -7.75
CA VAL A 238 3.21 8.78 -7.42
C VAL A 238 3.28 7.84 -6.22
N VAL A 239 4.24 6.92 -6.19
CA VAL A 239 4.43 5.99 -5.06
C VAL A 239 4.72 6.75 -3.77
N VAL A 240 5.63 7.72 -3.80
CA VAL A 240 5.95 8.57 -2.64
C VAL A 240 4.71 9.34 -2.16
N VAL A 241 3.94 9.93 -3.08
CA VAL A 241 2.68 10.62 -2.77
C VAL A 241 1.70 9.68 -2.07
N VAL A 242 1.49 8.46 -2.60
CA VAL A 242 0.60 7.46 -2.01
C VAL A 242 1.04 7.09 -0.59
N VAL A 243 2.34 6.83 -0.39
CA VAL A 243 2.90 6.53 0.93
C VAL A 243 2.68 7.69 1.91
N VAL A 244 2.93 8.94 1.49
CA VAL A 244 2.71 10.13 2.35
C VAL A 244 1.24 10.24 2.74
N VAL A 245 0.31 10.04 1.80
CA VAL A 245 -1.14 10.07 2.09
C VAL A 245 -1.51 8.97 3.09
N VAL A 246 -1.05 7.74 2.90
CA VAL A 246 -1.30 6.62 3.83
C VAL A 246 -0.78 6.93 5.22
N VAL A 247 0.46 7.43 5.35
CA VAL A 247 1.04 7.80 6.64
C VAL A 247 0.22 8.90 7.32
N VAL A 248 -0.18 9.94 6.59
CA VAL A 248 -1.02 11.02 7.12
C VAL A 248 -2.36 10.46 7.61
N VAL A 249 -3.02 9.59 6.85
CA VAL A 249 -4.27 8.95 7.26
C VAL A 249 -4.09 8.14 8.53
N VAL A 250 -3.03 7.33 8.64
CA VAL A 250 -2.73 6.55 9.85
C VAL A 250 -2.51 7.46 11.05
N VAL A 251 -1.71 8.53 10.91
CA VAL A 251 -1.47 9.51 11.97
C VAL A 251 -2.78 10.16 12.40
N VAL A 252 -3.62 10.58 11.45
CA VAL A 252 -4.94 11.15 11.72
C VAL A 252 -5.81 10.18 12.53
N VAL A 253 -5.89 8.91 12.13
CA VAL A 253 -6.67 7.88 12.82
C VAL A 253 -6.16 7.69 14.25
N VAL A 254 -4.84 7.57 14.44
CA VAL A 254 -4.24 7.43 15.77
C VAL A 254 -4.57 8.64 16.65
N VAL A 255 -4.43 9.87 16.13
CA VAL A 255 -4.75 11.08 16.88
C VAL A 255 -6.24 11.12 17.23
N VAL A 256 -7.14 10.76 16.31
CA VAL A 256 -8.59 10.67 16.58
C VAL A 256 -8.87 9.65 17.69
N VAL A 257 -8.27 8.46 17.64
CA VAL A 257 -8.45 7.42 18.68
C VAL A 257 -8.00 7.91 20.04
N VAL A 258 -6.80 8.52 20.13
CA VAL A 258 -6.27 9.09 21.38
C VAL A 258 -7.22 10.13 21.97
N VAL A 259 -7.82 10.95 21.11
CA VAL A 259 -8.66 12.07 21.51
C VAL A 259 -10.09 11.63 21.88
N VAL A 260 -10.60 10.56 21.27
CA VAL A 260 -11.83 9.90 21.70
C VAL A 260 -11.66 9.31 23.10
N VAL A 261 -10.52 8.67 23.37
CA VAL A 261 -10.21 8.10 24.69
C VAL A 261 -10.05 9.18 25.77
N SER A 262 -9.55 10.37 25.41
CA SER A 262 -9.35 11.45 26.38
C SER A 262 -10.64 12.19 26.78
N SER A 263 -11.79 11.95 26.12
CA SER A 263 -13.14 12.48 26.43
C SER A 263 -13.31 14.01 26.53
N SER A 264 -12.28 14.80 26.27
CA SER A 264 -12.31 16.25 26.25
C SER A 264 -12.86 16.77 24.91
N SER A 265 -14.14 17.15 24.87
CA SER A 265 -14.84 17.60 23.65
C SER A 265 -14.15 18.76 22.90
N ILE A 266 -13.44 19.64 23.60
CA ILE A 266 -12.65 20.74 23.02
C ILE A 266 -11.45 20.22 22.22
N VAL A 267 -10.78 19.18 22.73
CA VAL A 267 -9.59 18.58 22.09
C VAL A 267 -10.01 17.86 20.80
N VAL A 268 -11.17 17.20 20.78
CA VAL A 268 -11.76 16.57 19.58
C VAL A 268 -11.91 17.60 18.46
N VAL A 269 -12.51 18.76 18.75
CA VAL A 269 -12.74 19.80 17.74
C VAL A 269 -11.42 20.35 17.20
N VAL A 270 -10.45 20.67 18.07
CA VAL A 270 -9.14 21.18 17.66
C VAL A 270 -8.40 20.16 16.81
N VAL A 271 -8.41 18.89 17.21
CA VAL A 271 -7.79 17.79 16.47
C VAL A 271 -8.41 17.61 15.11
N VAL A 272 -9.74 17.61 15.01
CA VAL A 272 -10.43 17.50 13.72
C VAL A 272 -10.02 18.66 12.80
N VAL A 273 -9.96 19.89 13.31
CA VAL A 273 -9.48 21.05 12.53
C VAL A 273 -8.03 20.85 12.09
N VAL A 274 -7.14 20.43 12.99
CA VAL A 274 -5.71 20.14 12.70
C VAL A 274 -5.56 19.04 11.65
N VAL A 275 -6.30 17.95 11.79
CA VAL A 275 -6.36 16.84 10.83
C VAL A 275 -6.79 17.35 9.46
N VAL A 276 -7.88 18.12 9.40
CA VAL A 276 -8.41 18.64 8.14
C VAL A 276 -7.38 19.57 7.48
N VAL A 277 -6.73 20.47 8.22
CA VAL A 277 -5.69 21.33 7.64
C VAL A 277 -4.47 20.55 7.19
N VAL A 278 -4.04 19.52 7.93
CA VAL A 278 -2.91 18.66 7.53
C VAL A 278 -3.24 17.92 6.23
N VAL A 279 -4.44 17.34 6.12
CA VAL A 279 -4.90 16.66 4.90
C VAL A 279 -4.94 17.65 3.73
N VAL A 280 -5.48 18.85 3.93
CA VAL A 280 -5.51 19.89 2.87
C VAL A 280 -4.10 20.30 2.44
N VAL A 281 -3.18 20.52 3.39
CA VAL A 281 -1.78 20.86 3.09
C VAL A 281 -1.10 19.75 2.31
N VAL A 282 -1.27 18.49 2.72
CA VAL A 282 -0.70 17.33 2.04
C VAL A 282 -1.24 17.23 0.62
N VAL A 283 -2.55 17.37 0.42
CA VAL A 283 -3.16 17.36 -0.92
C VAL A 283 -2.61 18.49 -1.78
N VAL A 284 -2.47 19.71 -1.25
CA VAL A 284 -1.87 20.82 -2.00
C VAL A 284 -0.43 20.52 -2.38
N VAL A 285 0.40 20.04 -1.45
CA VAL A 285 1.80 19.67 -1.73
C VAL A 285 1.88 18.61 -2.82
N VAL A 286 1.07 17.57 -2.73
CA VAL A 286 0.97 16.51 -3.73
C VAL A 286 0.64 17.08 -5.11
N VAL A 287 -0.40 17.91 -5.20
CA VAL A 287 -0.80 18.55 -6.46
C VAL A 287 0.31 19.43 -7.02
N VAL A 288 0.97 20.24 -6.17
CA VAL A 288 2.08 21.09 -6.59
C VAL A 288 3.25 20.27 -7.12
N VAL A 289 3.65 19.20 -6.43
CA VAL A 289 4.72 18.30 -6.86
C VAL A 289 4.37 17.66 -8.20
N ILE A 290 3.16 17.14 -8.36
CA ILE A 290 2.69 16.56 -9.62
C ILE A 290 2.73 17.59 -10.74
N VAL A 291 2.23 18.81 -10.51
CA VAL A 291 2.27 19.89 -11.50
C VAL A 291 3.70 20.26 -11.88
N VAL A 292 4.61 20.39 -10.90
CA VAL A 292 6.03 20.69 -11.16
C VAL A 292 6.67 19.61 -12.00
N VAL A 293 6.45 18.33 -11.67
CA VAL A 293 6.96 17.20 -12.46
C VAL A 293 6.42 17.26 -13.88
N ILE A 294 5.11 17.49 -14.05
CA ILE A 294 4.50 17.63 -15.38
C ILE A 294 5.12 18.81 -16.15
N VAL A 295 5.32 19.97 -15.51
CA VAL A 295 5.96 21.14 -16.15
C VAL A 295 7.39 20.81 -16.58
N VAL A 296 8.19 20.17 -15.73
CA VAL A 296 9.56 19.73 -16.07
C VAL A 296 9.54 18.79 -17.26
N VAL A 297 8.63 17.81 -17.27
CA VAL A 297 8.47 16.88 -18.39
C VAL A 297 8.11 17.61 -19.67
N VAL A 298 7.18 18.57 -19.61
CA VAL A 298 6.81 19.39 -20.77
C VAL A 298 8.00 20.24 -21.25
N VAL A 299 8.80 20.82 -20.36
CA VAL A 299 10.00 21.60 -20.72
C VAL A 299 11.06 20.73 -21.38
N VAL A 300 11.24 19.49 -20.94
CA VAL A 300 12.20 18.55 -21.53
C VAL A 300 11.77 18.05 -22.91
N ILE A 301 10.45 17.98 -23.16
CA ILE A 301 9.88 17.44 -24.42
C ILE A 301 9.72 18.51 -25.52
N ARG A 302 9.62 19.80 -25.17
CA ARG A 302 9.55 20.90 -26.15
C ARG A 302 10.92 21.24 -26.74
#